data_AF-A0A538M933-F1
#
_entry.id   AF-A0A538M933-F1
#
_cell.length_a   1.000
_cell.length_b   1.000
_cell.length_c   1.000
_cell.angle_alpha   90.00
_cell.angle_beta   90.00
_cell.angle_gamma   90.00
#
_symmetry.space_group_name_H-M   'P 1'
#
loop_
_entity.id
_entity.type
_entity.pdbx_description
1 polymer ?
#
loop_
_entity_poly.entity_id
_entity_poly.type
_entity_poly.pdbx_seq_one_letter_code
_entity_poly.pdbx_strand_id
1 'polypeptide(L)'
;MSHGLLLAFEVTILVLAIFLGFEVISKVPTLLHTPLMSGTNAIHGIVIVGAMLVAGLGHKDTLTTVVGLVAVVLASANVVGGFVVTDRMLEMFRKREEPAGEQPPPDSRSPDGGPVRKTPPTQ
;
A
#
# COMPACT_ATOMS: atom_id res chain seq x y z
N MET A 1 13.50 -29.53 20.96
CA MET A 1 14.36 -28.85 19.97
C MET A 1 15.33 -27.97 20.73
N SER A 2 16.62 -27.92 20.35
CA SER A 2 17.59 -27.06 21.03
C SER A 2 17.27 -25.58 20.78
N HIS A 3 17.45 -24.71 21.77
CA HIS A 3 17.14 -23.28 21.65
C HIS A 3 17.98 -22.61 20.55
N GLY A 4 19.23 -23.07 20.36
CA GLY A 4 20.09 -22.61 19.28
C GLY A 4 19.56 -22.94 17.87
N LEU A 5 18.84 -24.05 17.70
CA LEU A 5 18.26 -24.42 16.40
C LEU A 5 17.03 -23.56 16.06
N LEU A 6 16.24 -23.16 17.06
CA LEU A 6 15.12 -22.23 16.86
C LEU A 6 15.62 -20.84 16.43
N LEU A 7 16.63 -20.31 17.11
CA LEU A 7 17.23 -19.02 16.73
C LEU A 7 17.87 -19.06 15.34
N ALA A 8 18.61 -20.12 15.02
CA ALA A 8 19.18 -20.29 13.68
C ALA A 8 18.09 -20.31 12.59
N PHE A 9 16.94 -20.94 12.88
CA PHE A 9 15.80 -20.98 11.97
C PHE A 9 15.15 -19.60 11.78
N GLU A 10 14.88 -18.85 12.86
CA GLU A 10 14.32 -17.49 12.80
C GLU A 10 15.23 -16.53 12.05
N VAL A 11 16.55 -16.59 12.30
CA VAL A 11 17.55 -15.79 11.58
C VAL A 11 17.59 -16.16 10.10
N THR A 12 17.49 -17.45 9.77
CA THR A 12 17.43 -17.91 8.38
C THR A 12 16.22 -17.30 7.67
N ILE A 13 15.03 -17.34 8.30
CA ILE A 13 13.82 -16.72 7.76
C ILE A 13 14.01 -15.21 7.59
N LEU A 14 14.57 -14.53 8.59
CA LEU A 14 14.82 -13.08 8.53
C LEU A 14 15.70 -12.71 7.34
N VAL A 15 16.84 -13.40 7.18
CA VAL A 15 17.79 -13.13 6.10
C VAL A 15 17.14 -13.38 4.74
N LEU A 16 16.47 -14.52 4.56
CA LEU A 16 15.79 -14.83 3.30
C LEU A 16 14.65 -13.85 2.99
N ALA A 17 13.90 -13.40 3.99
CA ALA A 17 12.85 -12.39 3.82
C ALA A 17 13.41 -11.03 3.39
N ILE A 18 14.58 -10.63 3.91
CA ILE A 18 15.26 -9.39 3.49
C ILE A 18 15.67 -9.49 2.01
N PHE A 19 16.30 -10.60 1.60
CA PHE A 19 16.65 -10.82 0.19
C PHE A 19 15.42 -10.79 -0.72
N LEU A 20 14.34 -11.45 -0.32
CA LEU A 20 13.08 -11.44 -1.05
C LEU A 20 12.52 -10.02 -1.17
N GLY A 21 12.51 -9.25 -0.08
CA GLY A 21 12.05 -7.86 -0.09
C GLY A 21 12.86 -6.98 -1.05
N PHE A 22 14.19 -7.10 -1.04
CA PHE A 22 15.07 -6.37 -1.95
C PHE A 22 14.78 -6.71 -3.42
N GLU A 23 14.68 -8.01 -3.75
CA GLU A 23 14.46 -8.49 -5.11
C GLU A 23 13.10 -8.02 -5.66
N VAL A 24 12.05 -8.07 -4.83
CA VAL A 24 10.69 -7.65 -5.23
C VAL A 24 10.62 -6.12 -5.43
N ILE A 25 11.14 -5.33 -4.49
CA ILE A 25 11.06 -3.85 -4.55
C ILE A 25 11.88 -3.31 -5.72
N SER A 26 13.04 -3.91 -6.03
CA SER A 26 13.91 -3.49 -7.15
C SER A 26 13.25 -3.59 -8.52
N LYS A 27 12.14 -4.35 -8.64
CA LYS A 27 11.41 -4.59 -9.89
C LYS A 27 10.14 -3.75 -10.04
N VAL A 28 9.82 -2.87 -9.07
CA VAL A 28 8.61 -2.05 -9.12
C VAL A 28 8.81 -0.83 -10.04
N PRO A 29 7.91 -0.55 -10.99
CA PRO A 29 8.00 0.63 -11.86
C PRO A 29 7.86 1.93 -11.07
N THR A 30 8.48 3.01 -11.56
CA THR A 30 8.55 4.30 -10.85
C THR A 30 7.20 4.92 -10.54
N LEU A 31 6.20 4.68 -11.41
CA LEU A 31 4.82 5.13 -11.23
C LEU A 31 4.18 4.57 -9.94
N LEU A 32 4.67 3.44 -9.45
CA LEU A 32 4.13 2.77 -8.27
C LEU A 32 4.93 3.04 -6.99
N HIS A 33 6.01 3.84 -7.00
CA HIS A 33 6.77 4.08 -5.77
C HIS A 33 5.95 4.74 -4.65
N THR A 34 5.08 5.69 -4.98
CA THR A 34 4.22 6.34 -3.98
C THR A 34 3.11 5.42 -3.46
N PRO A 35 2.33 4.72 -4.32
CA PRO A 35 1.43 3.66 -3.85
C PRO A 35 2.14 2.56 -3.06
N LEU A 36 3.34 2.14 -3.48
CA LEU A 36 4.15 1.14 -2.80
C LEU A 36 4.58 1.63 -1.41
N MET A 37 5.02 2.89 -1.29
CA MET A 37 5.38 3.50 -0.02
C MET A 37 4.19 3.52 0.96
N SER A 38 2.98 3.82 0.47
CA SER A 38 1.76 3.70 1.28
C SER A 38 1.41 2.25 1.61
N GLY A 39 1.57 1.34 0.65
CA GLY A 39 1.29 -0.09 0.82
C GLY A 39 2.20 -0.74 1.86
N THR A 40 3.50 -0.44 1.85
CA THR A 40 4.43 -0.92 2.88
C THR A 40 4.11 -0.36 4.26
N ASN A 41 3.57 0.87 4.32
CA ASN A 41 3.07 1.43 5.57
C ASN A 41 1.87 0.63 6.12
N ALA A 42 0.93 0.20 5.26
CA ALA A 42 -0.18 -0.65 5.67
C ALA A 42 0.28 -2.04 6.15
N ILE A 43 1.27 -2.64 5.47
CA ILE A 43 1.81 -3.96 5.82
C ILE A 43 2.51 -3.93 7.18
N HIS A 44 3.25 -2.86 7.48
CA HIS A 44 3.91 -2.72 8.78
C HIS A 44 2.90 -2.68 9.95
N GLY A 45 1.62 -2.44 9.68
CA GLY A 45 0.53 -2.53 10.66
C GLY A 45 0.37 -3.88 11.35
N ILE A 46 1.13 -4.92 10.94
CA ILE A 46 1.27 -6.19 11.67
C ILE A 46 1.63 -6.02 13.17
N VAL A 47 2.14 -4.86 13.57
CA VAL A 47 2.30 -4.47 14.99
C VAL A 47 1.02 -4.70 15.81
N ILE A 48 -0.17 -4.67 15.20
CA ILE A 48 -1.44 -4.99 15.87
C ILE A 48 -1.42 -6.38 16.54
N VAL A 49 -0.74 -7.37 15.94
CA VAL A 49 -0.61 -8.71 16.54
C VAL A 49 0.16 -8.63 17.84
N GLY A 50 1.27 -7.89 17.87
CA GLY A 50 2.05 -7.65 19.09
C GLY A 50 1.22 -6.91 20.15
N ALA A 51 0.48 -5.87 19.74
CA ALA A 51 -0.39 -5.12 20.64
C ALA A 51 -1.48 -6.01 21.25
N MET A 52 -2.11 -6.89 20.45
CA MET A 52 -3.11 -7.85 20.93
C MET A 52 -2.51 -8.89 21.87
N LEU A 53 -1.33 -9.42 21.57
CA LEU A 53 -0.63 -10.36 22.46
C LEU A 53 -0.36 -9.72 23.81
N VAL A 54 0.20 -8.51 23.82
CA VAL A 54 0.43 -7.75 25.06
C VAL A 54 -0.90 -7.50 25.76
N ALA A 55 -1.92 -6.99 25.07
CA ALA A 55 -3.24 -6.71 25.63
C ALA A 55 -4.00 -7.96 26.14
N GLY A 56 -3.67 -9.16 25.65
CA GLY A 56 -4.25 -10.44 26.08
C GLY A 56 -3.61 -11.09 27.32
N LEU A 57 -2.43 -10.62 27.78
CA LEU A 57 -1.77 -11.17 28.97
C LEU A 57 -2.62 -10.96 30.26
N GLY A 58 -2.84 -12.02 31.05
CA GLY A 58 -3.78 -12.00 32.18
C GLY A 58 -3.34 -11.27 33.45
N HIS A 59 -2.06 -10.92 33.60
CA HIS A 59 -1.52 -10.26 34.80
C HIS A 59 -0.98 -8.87 34.45
N LYS A 60 -1.85 -7.86 34.48
CA LYS A 60 -1.46 -6.47 34.17
C LYS A 60 -1.74 -5.54 35.32
N ASP A 61 -0.75 -4.71 35.63
CA ASP A 61 -0.95 -3.45 36.32
C ASP A 61 -1.75 -2.47 35.44
N THR A 62 -2.31 -1.43 36.06
CA THR A 62 -3.14 -0.43 35.38
C THR A 62 -2.41 0.22 34.21
N LEU A 63 -1.10 0.45 34.34
CA LEU A 63 -0.27 1.07 33.31
C LEU A 63 -0.20 0.19 32.05
N THR A 64 0.13 -1.10 32.19
CA THR A 64 0.20 -2.02 31.03
C THR A 64 -1.15 -2.16 30.34
N THR A 65 -2.25 -2.07 31.09
CA THR A 65 -3.61 -2.10 30.51
C THR A 65 -3.89 -0.87 29.66
N VAL A 66 -3.58 0.32 30.18
CA VAL A 66 -3.79 1.58 29.45
C VAL A 66 -2.89 1.66 28.22
N VAL A 67 -1.60 1.33 28.36
CA VAL A 67 -0.65 1.32 27.24
C VAL A 67 -1.04 0.28 26.20
N GLY A 68 -1.47 -0.92 26.61
CA GLY A 68 -1.95 -1.95 25.70
C GLY A 68 -3.19 -1.52 24.93
N LEU A 69 -4.15 -0.84 25.58
CA LEU A 69 -5.32 -0.28 24.91
C LEU A 69 -4.92 0.76 23.86
N VAL A 70 -4.05 1.71 24.22
CA VAL A 70 -3.55 2.74 23.30
C VAL A 70 -2.79 2.09 22.14
N ALA A 71 -1.94 1.10 22.40
CA ALA A 71 -1.19 0.37 21.38
C ALA A 71 -2.12 -0.31 20.36
N VAL A 72 -3.21 -0.95 20.82
CA VAL A 72 -4.19 -1.58 19.93
C VAL A 72 -4.91 -0.54 19.08
N VAL A 73 -5.32 0.59 19.66
CA VAL A 73 -5.98 1.68 18.91
C VAL A 73 -5.06 2.24 17.84
N LEU A 74 -3.81 2.58 18.19
CA LEU A 74 -2.83 3.13 17.26
C LEU A 74 -2.46 2.14 16.16
N ALA A 75 -2.26 0.85 16.50
CA ALA A 75 -1.98 -0.18 15.52
C ALA A 75 -3.16 -0.40 14.56
N SER A 76 -4.40 -0.36 15.07
CA SER A 76 -5.61 -0.45 14.25
C SER A 76 -5.73 0.73 13.30
N ALA A 77 -5.45 1.95 13.77
CA ALA A 77 -5.45 3.15 12.93
C ALA A 77 -4.39 3.07 11.81
N ASN A 78 -3.21 2.53 12.10
CA ASN A 78 -2.16 2.33 11.09
C ASN A 78 -2.58 1.34 10.00
N VAL A 79 -3.13 0.18 10.39
CA VAL A 79 -3.65 -0.83 9.44
C VAL A 79 -4.75 -0.22 8.58
N VAL A 80 -5.82 0.30 9.20
CA VAL A 80 -7.00 0.80 8.48
C VAL A 80 -6.62 2.01 7.62
N GLY A 81 -5.93 3.00 8.18
CA GLY A 81 -5.51 4.20 7.45
C GLY A 81 -4.57 3.86 6.30
N GLY A 82 -3.60 2.96 6.52
CA GLY A 82 -2.67 2.52 5.49
C GLY A 82 -3.38 1.85 4.31
N PHE A 83 -4.35 0.95 4.58
CA PHE A 83 -5.10 0.29 3.51
C PHE A 83 -6.03 1.24 2.76
N VAL A 84 -6.72 2.15 3.46
CA VAL A 84 -7.61 3.15 2.84
C VAL A 84 -6.82 4.10 1.92
N VAL A 85 -5.69 4.63 2.38
CA VAL A 85 -4.88 5.55 1.58
C VAL A 85 -4.28 4.82 0.36
N THR A 86 -3.78 3.60 0.55
CA THR A 86 -3.25 2.79 -0.55
C THR A 86 -4.31 2.48 -1.60
N ASP A 87 -5.54 2.13 -1.19
CA ASP A 87 -6.66 1.88 -2.10
C ASP A 87 -6.97 3.11 -2.97
N ARG A 88 -7.06 4.30 -2.36
CA ARG A 88 -7.26 5.56 -3.09
C ARG A 88 -6.13 5.86 -4.08
N MET A 89 -4.88 5.53 -3.71
CA MET A 89 -3.72 5.66 -4.60
C MET A 89 -3.71 4.62 -5.74
N LEU A 90 -4.39 3.49 -5.60
CA LEU A 90 -4.47 2.48 -6.65
C LEU A 90 -5.69 2.70 -7.58
N GLU A 91 -6.74 3.35 -7.09
CA GLU A 91 -7.91 3.74 -7.90
C GLU A 91 -7.52 4.60 -9.11
N MET A 92 -6.48 5.45 -9.00
CA MET A 92 -5.98 6.26 -10.10
C MET A 92 -5.33 5.47 -11.26
N PHE A 93 -5.05 4.18 -11.07
CA PHE A 93 -4.59 3.28 -12.14
C PHE A 93 -5.74 2.51 -12.81
N ARG A 94 -6.97 2.60 -12.31
CA ARG A 94 -8.13 2.02 -12.99
C ARG A 94 -8.42 2.84 -14.23
N LYS A 95 -8.48 2.17 -15.38
CA LYS A 95 -8.90 2.78 -16.64
C LYS A 95 -10.34 3.31 -16.44
N ARG A 96 -10.52 4.62 -16.54
CA ARG A 96 -11.86 5.22 -16.54
C ARG A 96 -12.62 4.60 -17.71
N GLU A 97 -13.78 4.00 -17.45
CA GLU A 97 -14.69 3.62 -18.53
C GLU A 97 -15.00 4.91 -19.29
N GLU A 98 -14.55 5.01 -20.54
CA GLU A 98 -15.01 6.07 -21.42
C GLU A 98 -16.51 5.87 -21.59
N PRO A 99 -17.36 6.87 -21.29
CA PRO A 99 -18.77 6.75 -21.57
C PRO A 99 -18.92 6.50 -23.06
N ALA A 100 -19.45 5.32 -23.40
CA ALA A 100 -19.72 4.93 -24.77
C ALA A 100 -20.73 5.91 -25.36
N GLY A 101 -20.26 6.84 -26.20
CA GLY A 101 -21.15 7.62 -27.06
C GLY A 101 -21.01 9.14 -27.04
N GLU A 102 -19.94 9.74 -26.52
CA GLU A 102 -19.74 11.17 -26.74
C GLU A 102 -19.21 11.40 -28.17
N GLN A 103 -20.13 11.58 -29.13
CA GLN A 103 -19.78 12.12 -30.45
C GLN A 103 -19.12 13.48 -30.24
N PRO A 104 -17.99 13.77 -30.91
CA PRO A 104 -17.34 15.07 -30.82
C PRO A 104 -18.33 16.18 -31.14
N PRO A 105 -18.25 17.35 -30.46
CA PRO A 105 -19.07 18.51 -30.76
C PRO A 105 -19.04 18.81 -32.28
N PRO A 106 -20.17 19.24 -32.88
CA PRO A 106 -20.32 19.40 -34.33
C PRO A 106 -19.20 20.21 -35.02
N ASP A 107 -18.55 21.10 -34.28
CA ASP A 107 -17.57 22.07 -34.76
C ASP A 107 -16.13 21.54 -34.89
N SER A 108 -15.87 20.26 -34.54
CA SER A 108 -14.55 19.65 -34.78
C SER A 108 -14.38 19.10 -36.19
N ARG A 109 -15.38 19.25 -37.07
CA ARG A 109 -15.23 19.00 -38.49
C ARG A 109 -14.65 20.26 -39.14
N SER A 110 -13.42 20.16 -39.65
CA SER A 110 -12.92 21.13 -40.61
C SER A 110 -13.95 21.25 -41.75
N PRO A 111 -14.21 22.45 -42.32
CA PRO A 111 -15.12 22.62 -43.46
C PRO A 111 -14.83 21.66 -44.63
N ASP A 112 -13.60 21.15 -44.69
CA ASP A 112 -13.06 20.27 -45.72
C ASP A 112 -13.16 18.75 -45.41
N GLY A 113 -13.88 18.35 -44.35
CA GLY A 113 -14.15 16.93 -44.03
C GLY A 113 -12.95 16.10 -43.57
N GLY A 114 -11.75 16.69 -43.47
CA GLY A 114 -10.55 16.03 -42.95
C GLY A 114 -10.44 16.07 -41.42
N PRO A 115 -9.82 15.05 -40.78
CA PRO A 115 -9.56 15.08 -39.34
C PRO A 115 -8.67 16.27 -38.97
N VAL A 116 -9.07 17.05 -37.96
CA VAL A 116 -8.29 18.18 -37.42
C VAL A 116 -6.97 17.63 -36.88
N ARG A 117 -5.87 17.92 -37.57
CA ARG A 117 -4.52 17.61 -37.09
C ARG A 117 -4.27 18.42 -35.82
N LYS A 118 -4.32 17.77 -34.67
CA LYS A 118 -3.82 18.33 -33.42
C LYS A 118 -2.30 18.45 -33.57
N THR A 119 -1.82 19.65 -33.83
CA THR A 119 -0.39 19.96 -33.73
C THR A 119 0.06 19.71 -32.28
N PRO A 120 1.20 19.04 -32.06
CA PRO A 120 1.73 18.87 -30.71
C PRO A 120 2.00 20.26 -30.09
N PRO A 121 1.75 20.46 -28.79
CA PRO A 121 2.24 21.65 -28.11
C PRO A 121 3.76 21.68 -28.20
N THR A 122 4.29 22.83 -28.61
CA THR A 122 5.72 23.08 -28.63
C THR A 122 6.18 23.29 -27.18
N GLN A 123 7.07 22.39 -26.74
CA GLN A 123 7.90 22.38 -25.52
C GLN A 123 7.22 21.88 -24.24
#